data_AF-A0AA39JFE3-F1
#
_entry.id   AF-A0AA39JFE3-F1
#
_cell.length_a   1.000
_cell.length_b   1.000
_cell.length_c   1.000
_cell.angle_alpha   90.00
_cell.angle_beta   90.00
_cell.angle_gamma   90.00
#
_symmetry.space_group_name_H-M   'P 1'
#
loop_
_entity.id
_entity.type
_entity.pdbx_description
1 polymer ?
#
loop_
_entity_poly.entity_id
_entity_poly.type
_entity_poly.pdbx_seq_one_letter_code
_entity_poly.pdbx_strand_id
1 'polypeptide(L)'
;IYSARVDSILTCGAQIAIVTTDSTLRHLEKVQLTFLRRLLHVHKRSMTAVLFSETGFTPIRYRRVILALRYLLRLLAGRQTTSKLAPLGIDACRALWYQNKSNWLGDIATVLQSL
;
A
#
# COMPACT_ATOMS: atom_id res chain seq x y z
N ILE A 1 -2.17 -20.05 0.77
CA ILE A 1 -3.07 -19.62 -0.34
C ILE A 1 -3.29 -18.11 -0.33
N TYR A 2 -3.71 -17.50 0.79
CA TYR A 2 -3.98 -16.05 0.87
C TYR A 2 -2.80 -15.18 0.40
N SER A 3 -1.63 -15.31 1.03
CA SER A 3 -0.47 -14.45 0.73
C SER A 3 0.04 -14.60 -0.71
N ALA A 4 0.04 -15.83 -1.23
CA ALA A 4 0.57 -16.12 -2.56
C ALA A 4 -0.35 -15.67 -3.71
N ARG A 5 -1.67 -15.63 -3.51
CA ARG A 5 -2.63 -15.29 -4.57
C ARG A 5 -3.37 -13.99 -4.30
N VAL A 6 -4.08 -13.92 -3.17
CA VAL A 6 -4.95 -12.78 -2.86
C VAL A 6 -4.12 -11.56 -2.50
N ASP A 7 -3.20 -11.67 -1.53
CA ASP A 7 -2.34 -10.54 -1.14
C ASP A 7 -1.48 -10.06 -2.32
N SER A 8 -0.89 -10.98 -3.08
CA SER A 8 -0.07 -10.65 -4.25
C SER A 8 -0.84 -9.83 -5.30
N ILE A 9 -2.08 -10.20 -5.62
CA ILE A 9 -2.91 -9.45 -6.56
C ILE A 9 -3.34 -8.11 -5.94
N LEU A 10 -3.80 -8.11 -4.69
CA LEU A 10 -4.26 -6.89 -4.01
C LEU A 10 -3.14 -5.88 -3.75
N THR A 11 -1.89 -6.31 -3.70
CA THR A 11 -0.71 -5.47 -3.50
C THR A 11 0.10 -5.22 -4.77
N CYS A 12 -0.35 -5.78 -5.90
CA CYS A 12 0.30 -5.56 -7.19
C CYS A 12 0.37 -4.06 -7.49
N GLY A 13 1.56 -3.59 -7.87
CA GLY A 13 1.83 -2.19 -8.16
C GLY A 13 1.78 -1.23 -6.96
N ALA A 14 1.54 -1.70 -5.73
CA ALA A 14 1.40 -0.83 -4.56
C ALA A 14 2.64 0.00 -4.22
N GLN A 15 3.81 -0.41 -4.72
CA GLN A 15 5.07 0.32 -4.56
C GLN A 15 5.14 1.57 -5.44
N ILE A 16 4.43 1.57 -6.56
CA ILE A 16 4.52 2.61 -7.61
C ILE A 16 3.23 3.42 -7.65
N ALA A 17 2.07 2.76 -7.63
CA ALA A 17 0.76 3.39 -7.66
C ALA A 17 0.13 3.37 -6.26
N ILE A 18 0.22 4.52 -5.60
CA ILE A 18 -0.35 4.73 -4.27
C ILE A 18 -1.81 5.14 -4.46
N VAL A 19 -2.70 4.44 -3.76
CA VAL A 19 -4.12 4.70 -3.83
C VAL A 19 -4.42 5.82 -2.84
N THR A 20 -4.57 7.04 -3.35
CA THR A 20 -4.98 8.22 -2.55
C THR A 20 -6.50 8.31 -2.40
N THR A 21 -7.26 7.75 -3.34
CA THR A 21 -8.73 7.79 -3.33
C THR A 21 -9.32 6.65 -2.49
N ASP A 22 -10.10 7.00 -1.47
CA ASP A 22 -10.72 6.03 -0.55
C ASP A 22 -11.69 5.08 -1.28
N SER A 23 -12.35 5.52 -2.36
CA SER A 23 -13.29 4.68 -3.13
C SER A 23 -12.62 3.43 -3.73
N THR A 24 -11.45 3.58 -4.35
CA THR A 24 -10.68 2.45 -4.92
C THR A 24 -10.18 1.53 -3.82
N LEU A 25 -9.74 2.09 -2.70
CA LEU A 25 -9.23 1.32 -1.57
C LEU A 25 -10.32 0.46 -0.92
N ARG A 26 -11.54 0.97 -0.77
CA ARG A 26 -12.70 0.21 -0.27
C ARG A 26 -13.01 -1.03 -1.10
N HIS A 27 -12.80 -0.99 -2.41
CA HIS A 27 -12.99 -2.17 -3.26
C HIS A 27 -11.97 -3.27 -2.93
N LEU A 28 -10.70 -2.90 -2.73
CA LEU A 28 -9.65 -3.84 -2.33
C LEU A 28 -9.92 -4.42 -0.92
N GLU A 29 -10.32 -3.57 0.02
CA GLU A 29 -10.69 -3.98 1.38
C GLU A 29 -11.86 -4.95 1.35
N LYS A 30 -12.88 -4.69 0.52
CA LYS A 30 -14.03 -5.60 0.36
C LYS A 30 -13.61 -6.98 -0.13
N VAL A 31 -12.67 -7.06 -1.08
CA VAL A 31 -12.15 -8.35 -1.57
C VAL A 31 -11.41 -9.08 -0.45
N GLN A 32 -10.51 -8.40 0.28
CA GLN A 32 -9.80 -8.97 1.41
C GLN A 32 -10.78 -9.51 2.46
N LEU A 33 -11.72 -8.69 2.92
CA LEU A 33 -12.68 -9.07 3.95
C LEU A 33 -13.59 -10.21 3.49
N THR A 34 -14.00 -10.24 2.23
CA THR A 34 -14.81 -11.34 1.68
C THR A 34 -14.03 -12.65 1.73
N PHE A 35 -12.73 -12.62 1.41
CA PHE A 35 -11.87 -13.79 1.53
C PHE A 35 -11.72 -14.24 2.99
N LEU A 36 -11.43 -13.33 3.92
CA LEU A 36 -11.25 -13.68 5.33
C LEU A 36 -12.52 -14.24 5.97
N ARG A 37 -13.69 -13.70 5.63
CA ARG A 37 -14.97 -14.23 6.12
C ARG A 37 -15.24 -15.64 5.61
N ARG A 38 -14.93 -15.92 4.35
CA ARG A 38 -15.02 -17.27 3.78
C ARG A 38 -14.03 -18.22 4.44
N LEU A 39 -12.80 -17.76 4.70
CA LEU A 39 -11.76 -18.57 5.35
C LEU A 39 -12.17 -19.00 6.77
N LEU A 40 -12.74 -18.07 7.55
CA LEU A 40 -13.15 -18.32 8.93
C LEU A 40 -14.58 -18.86 9.06
N HIS A 41 -15.29 -19.10 7.96
CA HIS A 41 -16.71 -19.52 7.95
C HIS A 41 -17.63 -18.62 8.79
N VAL A 42 -17.37 -17.31 8.79
CA VAL A 42 -18.17 -16.33 9.56
C VAL A 42 -19.13 -15.55 8.68
N HIS A 43 -20.22 -15.08 9.29
CA HIS A 43 -21.26 -14.34 8.61
C HIS A 43 -20.76 -12.99 8.04
N LYS A 44 -21.39 -12.51 6.95
CA LYS A 44 -21.02 -11.26 6.25
C LYS A 44 -21.02 -9.99 7.14
N ARG A 45 -21.75 -10.02 8.26
CA ARG A 45 -21.85 -8.93 9.25
C ARG A 45 -20.93 -9.10 10.46
N SER A 46 -20.02 -10.08 10.44
CA SER A 46 -19.06 -10.28 11.53
C SER A 46 -18.15 -9.06 11.70
N MET A 47 -17.73 -8.84 12.95
CA MET A 47 -16.80 -7.77 13.32
C MET A 47 -15.49 -7.92 12.55
N THR A 48 -15.09 -6.87 11.85
CA THR A 48 -13.88 -6.85 11.03
C THR A 48 -12.61 -7.00 11.87
N ALA A 49 -12.57 -6.42 13.07
CA ALA A 49 -11.42 -6.50 13.96
C ALA A 49 -11.06 -7.95 14.32
N VAL A 50 -12.07 -8.78 14.57
CA VAL A 50 -11.89 -10.21 14.88
C VAL A 50 -11.24 -10.94 13.70
N LEU A 51 -11.63 -10.62 12.46
CA LEU A 51 -11.05 -11.27 11.27
C LEU A 51 -9.53 -11.11 11.20
N PHE A 52 -9.02 -9.92 11.49
CA PHE A 52 -7.59 -9.63 11.46
C PHE A 52 -6.87 -10.17 12.70
N SER A 53 -7.48 -10.09 13.88
CA SER A 53 -6.92 -10.67 15.12
C SER A 53 -6.73 -12.18 14.99
N GLU A 54 -7.74 -12.90 14.49
CA GLU A 54 -7.71 -14.36 14.35
C GLU A 54 -6.80 -14.85 13.23
N THR A 55 -6.64 -14.07 12.16
CA THR A 55 -5.80 -14.48 11.01
C THR A 55 -4.37 -13.96 11.07
N GLY A 56 -4.09 -12.97 11.91
CA GLY A 56 -2.80 -12.26 11.93
C GLY A 56 -2.51 -11.46 10.66
N PHE A 57 -3.47 -11.32 9.74
CA PHE A 57 -3.25 -10.59 8.50
C PHE A 57 -3.35 -9.08 8.71
N THR A 58 -2.49 -8.35 7.99
CA THR A 58 -2.55 -6.89 7.97
C THR A 58 -3.67 -6.41 7.05
N PRO A 59 -4.48 -5.41 7.45
CA PRO A 59 -5.43 -4.78 6.54
C PRO A 59 -4.73 -4.21 5.31
N ILE A 60 -5.36 -4.35 4.14
CA ILE A 60 -4.72 -4.07 2.84
C ILE A 60 -4.26 -2.61 2.71
N ARG A 61 -4.98 -1.69 3.35
CA ARG A 61 -4.61 -0.27 3.48
C ARG A 61 -3.20 -0.09 4.01
N TYR A 62 -2.91 -0.62 5.20
CA TYR A 62 -1.57 -0.55 5.79
C TYR A 62 -0.56 -1.36 5.00
N ARG A 63 -0.95 -2.55 4.50
CA ARG A 63 -0.07 -3.42 3.72
C ARG A 63 0.49 -2.72 2.49
N ARG A 64 -0.35 -2.01 1.73
CA ARG A 64 0.06 -1.26 0.53
C ARG A 64 0.98 -0.10 0.88
N VAL A 65 0.69 0.65 1.94
CA VAL A 65 1.54 1.76 2.41
C VAL A 65 2.91 1.26 2.85
N ILE A 66 2.97 0.16 3.60
CA ILE A 66 4.24 -0.46 4.02
C ILE A 66 5.09 -0.84 2.81
N LEU A 67 4.49 -1.35 1.73
CA LEU A 67 5.23 -1.67 0.51
C LEU A 67 5.78 -0.43 -0.19
N ALA A 68 5.00 0.65 -0.30
CA ALA A 68 5.47 1.93 -0.82
C ALA A 68 6.64 2.50 0.00
N LEU A 69 6.53 2.47 1.34
CA LEU A 69 7.59 2.94 2.24
C LEU A 69 8.86 2.07 2.15
N ARG A 70 8.72 0.75 2.06
CA ARG A 70 9.87 -0.16 1.85
C ARG A 70 10.57 0.12 0.51
N TYR A 71 9.79 0.43 -0.51
CA TYR A 71 10.34 0.83 -1.81
C TYR A 71 11.09 2.16 -1.70
N LEU A 72 10.50 3.18 -1.05
CA LEU A 72 11.17 4.44 -0.76
C LEU A 72 12.50 4.23 -0.01
N LEU A 73 12.49 3.44 1.07
CA LEU A 73 13.70 3.11 1.82
C LEU A 73 14.77 2.45 0.94
N ARG A 74 14.37 1.53 0.07
CA ARG A 74 15.28 0.90 -0.90
C ARG A 74 15.88 1.92 -1.87
N LEU A 75 15.08 2.87 -2.36
CA LEU A 75 15.56 3.94 -3.24
C LEU A 75 16.56 4.86 -2.54
N LEU A 76 16.30 5.21 -1.28
CA LEU A 76 17.19 6.03 -0.48
C LEU A 76 18.51 5.31 -0.15
N ALA A 77 18.44 4.03 0.25
CA ALA A 77 19.63 3.22 0.53
C ALA A 77 20.47 2.94 -0.73
N GLY A 78 19.82 2.78 -1.89
CA GLY A 78 20.49 2.51 -3.16
C GLY A 78 21.26 3.70 -3.75
N ARG A 79 21.24 4.88 -3.12
CA ARG A 79 21.89 6.10 -3.62
C ARG A 79 23.41 5.99 -3.74
N GLN A 80 24.06 5.23 -2.86
CA GLN A 80 25.52 5.12 -2.85
C GLN A 80 26.06 4.05 -3.81
N THR A 81 25.24 3.10 -4.26
CA THR A 81 25.76 1.84 -4.81
C THR A 81 25.74 1.73 -6.35
N THR A 82 24.99 2.54 -7.10
CA THR A 82 25.07 2.53 -8.58
C THR A 82 24.36 3.72 -9.23
N SER A 83 24.84 4.17 -10.39
CA SER A 83 24.12 5.03 -11.36
C SER A 83 22.78 4.38 -11.74
N LYS A 84 21.73 4.69 -10.99
CA LYS A 84 20.37 4.21 -11.23
C LYS A 84 19.46 5.42 -11.40
N LEU A 85 18.57 5.35 -12.39
CA LEU A 85 17.57 6.37 -12.67
C LEU A 85 16.59 6.58 -11.49
N ALA A 86 16.45 5.58 -10.63
CA ALA A 86 15.44 5.58 -9.57
C ALA A 86 15.73 6.62 -8.45
N PRO A 87 16.97 6.78 -7.94
CA PRO A 87 17.37 7.93 -7.13
C PRO A 87 17.05 9.30 -7.74
N LEU A 88 17.31 9.49 -9.04
CA LEU A 88 17.00 10.75 -9.74
C LEU A 88 15.49 11.03 -9.76
N GLY A 89 14.67 9.98 -9.87
CA GLY A 89 13.22 10.09 -9.76
C GLY A 89 12.74 10.66 -8.41
N ILE A 90 13.42 10.34 -7.31
CA ILE A 90 13.11 10.91 -5.99
C ILE A 90 13.44 12.40 -5.94
N ASP A 91 14.56 12.82 -6.52
CA ASP A 91 14.93 14.24 -6.56
C ASP A 91 13.99 15.04 -7.48
N ALA A 92 13.53 14.43 -8.58
CA ALA A 92 12.47 15.01 -9.42
C ALA A 92 11.14 15.14 -8.65
N CYS A 93 10.73 14.11 -7.90
CA CYS A 93 9.53 14.19 -7.05
C CYS A 93 9.65 15.30 -6.00
N ARG A 94 10.83 15.47 -5.40
CA ARG A 94 11.09 16.57 -4.45
C ARG A 94 11.01 17.93 -5.13
N ALA A 95 11.55 18.09 -6.33
CA ALA A 95 11.44 19.34 -7.08
C ALA A 95 9.97 19.68 -7.42
N LEU A 96 9.18 18.67 -7.83
CA LEU A 96 7.74 18.83 -8.07
C LEU A 96 6.98 19.18 -6.80
N TRP A 97 7.35 18.61 -5.65
CA TRP A 97 6.77 18.94 -4.36
C TRP A 97 6.94 20.43 -4.03
N TYR A 98 8.13 20.99 -4.19
CA TYR A 98 8.37 22.42 -3.95
C TYR A 98 7.59 23.32 -4.93
N GLN A 99 7.28 22.82 -6.12
CA GLN A 99 6.40 23.50 -7.08
C GLN A 99 4.90 23.27 -6.80
N ASN A 100 4.56 22.61 -5.71
CA ASN A 100 3.19 22.25 -5.32
C ASN A 100 2.45 21.43 -6.41
N LYS A 101 3.21 20.60 -7.15
CA LYS A 101 2.67 19.70 -8.18
C LYS A 101 2.49 18.29 -7.63
N SER A 102 1.44 17.62 -8.08
CA SER A 102 1.16 16.22 -7.76
C SER A 102 2.36 15.34 -8.12
N ASN A 103 2.77 14.49 -7.18
CA ASN A 103 3.92 13.62 -7.32
C ASN A 103 3.78 12.42 -6.36
N TRP A 104 4.56 11.38 -6.62
CA TRP A 104 4.49 10.13 -5.85
C TRP A 104 4.82 10.27 -4.36
N LEU A 105 5.77 11.16 -3.98
CA LEU A 105 6.04 11.44 -2.56
C LEU A 105 4.86 12.17 -1.91
N GLY A 106 4.22 13.08 -2.66
CA GLY A 106 2.92 13.69 -2.40
C GLY A 106 1.90 12.67 -1.92
N ASP A 107 1.67 11.68 -2.78
CA ASP A 107 0.68 10.64 -2.55
C ASP A 107 0.96 9.82 -1.30
N ILE A 108 2.23 9.50 -1.00
CA ILE A 108 2.62 8.84 0.27
C ILE A 108 2.19 9.70 1.45
N ALA A 109 2.55 10.98 1.44
CA ALA A 109 2.28 11.89 2.56
C ALA A 109 0.77 12.06 2.78
N THR A 110 0.00 12.23 1.71
CA THR A 110 -1.47 12.32 1.77
C THR A 110 -2.07 11.05 2.36
N VAL A 111 -1.62 9.87 1.94
CA VAL A 111 -2.13 8.61 2.50
C VAL A 111 -1.77 8.47 3.98
N LEU A 112 -0.54 8.81 4.38
CA LEU A 112 -0.11 8.77 5.78
C LEU A 112 -0.92 9.71 6.68
N GLN A 113 -1.35 10.87 6.17
CA GLN A 113 -2.23 11.79 6.90
C GLN A 113 -3.66 11.27 7.04
N SER A 114 -4.08 10.36 6.16
CA SER A 114 -5.44 9.79 6.12
C SER A 114 -5.61 8.45 6.84
N LEU A 115 -4.52 7.93 7.41
CA LEU A 115 -4.44 6.58 8.00
C LEU A 115 -4.99 6.49 9.43
#